data_AF-A0A2H6HGL8-F1
#
_entry.id   AF-A0A2H6HGL8-F1
#
_cell.length_a   1.000
_cell.length_b   1.000
_cell.length_c   1.000
_cell.angle_alpha   90.00
_cell.angle_beta   90.00
_cell.angle_gamma   90.00
#
_symmetry.space_group_name_H-M   'P 1'
#
loop_
_entity.id
_entity.type
_entity.pdbx_description
1 polymer ?
#
loop_
_entity_poly.entity_id
_entity_poly.type
_entity_poly.pdbx_seq_one_letter_code
_entity_poly.pdbx_strand_id
1 'polypeptide(L)'
;MRQTALVAVRRAAVVLALVTAACSGAATTTTAATPATSTSVVGGDSSTTTVVNPVGQLVFGSGEMPSTFPVDFPIPDSAKIGSTMIDGANDRSEMIIRVGAGQDALIVFYTQNFEQLGYTSSSELRANGDAVVTFSKGDVSGTILVRAAENDLAEAIVRIGF
;
A
#
# COMPACT_ATOMS: atom_id res chain seq x y z
N MET A 1 -37.82 24.92 31.64
CA MET A 1 -37.19 24.29 30.46
C MET A 1 -36.25 25.34 29.87
N ARG A 2 -34.92 25.22 29.78
CA ARG A 2 -33.97 24.11 29.83
C ARG A 2 -32.65 24.60 30.46
N GLN A 3 -31.99 23.71 31.18
CA GLN A 3 -30.68 23.87 31.80
C GLN A 3 -29.58 24.12 30.76
N THR A 4 -28.74 25.11 30.99
CA THR A 4 -27.44 25.27 30.33
C THR A 4 -26.39 24.62 31.23
N ALA A 5 -26.14 23.32 31.03
CA ALA A 5 -25.08 22.60 31.71
C ALA A 5 -23.74 22.88 30.99
N LEU A 6 -22.87 23.64 31.66
CA LEU A 6 -21.46 23.79 31.29
C LEU A 6 -20.75 22.44 31.46
N VAL A 7 -20.36 21.83 30.35
CA VAL A 7 -19.56 20.59 30.34
C VAL A 7 -18.13 20.94 30.76
N ALA A 8 -17.74 20.47 31.95
CA ALA A 8 -16.41 20.61 32.51
C ALA A 8 -15.40 19.73 31.75
N VAL A 9 -14.44 20.37 31.08
CA VAL A 9 -13.28 19.73 30.46
C VAL A 9 -12.34 19.23 31.56
N ARG A 10 -12.41 17.93 31.88
CA ARG A 10 -11.44 17.27 32.77
C ARG A 10 -10.18 16.93 31.97
N ARG A 11 -9.14 17.76 32.11
CA ARG A 11 -7.77 17.47 31.65
C ARG A 11 -7.18 16.37 32.53
N ALA A 12 -7.17 15.13 32.02
CA ALA A 12 -6.44 14.04 32.65
C ALA A 12 -4.97 14.10 32.22
N ALA A 13 -4.09 14.42 33.16
CA ALA A 13 -2.65 14.32 33.00
C ALA A 13 -2.26 12.84 33.02
N VAL A 14 -1.61 12.35 31.95
CA VAL A 14 -1.00 11.03 31.91
C VAL A 14 0.51 11.21 32.06
N VAL A 15 1.01 10.79 33.22
CA VAL A 15 2.44 10.69 33.55
C VAL A 15 2.97 9.40 32.94
N LEU A 16 3.84 9.50 31.94
CA LEU A 16 4.46 8.34 31.29
C LEU A 16 5.81 8.05 31.96
N ALA A 17 5.91 6.92 32.66
CA ALA A 17 7.14 6.44 33.28
C ALA A 17 7.99 5.67 32.25
N LEU A 18 9.26 6.04 32.12
CA LEU A 18 10.28 5.29 31.37
C LEU A 18 10.69 4.02 32.11
N VAL A 19 10.74 2.90 31.41
CA VAL A 19 11.47 1.69 31.85
C VAL A 19 12.42 1.28 30.74
N THR A 20 13.70 1.54 30.96
CA THR A 20 14.82 0.99 30.18
C THR A 20 15.15 -0.41 30.70
N ALA A 21 14.97 -1.43 29.87
CA ALA A 21 15.53 -2.76 30.12
C ALA A 21 16.53 -3.10 29.01
N ALA A 22 17.80 -2.94 29.35
CA ALA A 22 18.92 -3.50 28.61
C ALA A 22 18.94 -5.03 28.78
N CYS A 23 19.09 -5.77 27.69
CA CYS A 23 19.52 -7.16 27.75
C CYS A 23 20.51 -7.43 26.61
N SER A 24 21.79 -7.49 27.00
CA SER A 24 22.93 -7.99 26.26
C SER A 24 22.94 -9.53 26.26
N GLY A 25 23.26 -10.17 25.14
CA GLY A 25 23.43 -11.63 25.13
C GLY A 25 23.95 -12.21 23.82
N ALA A 26 25.28 -12.32 23.76
CA ALA A 26 26.15 -13.36 23.18
C ALA A 26 25.91 -13.93 21.76
N ALA A 27 27.02 -13.96 21.02
CA ALA A 27 27.22 -14.59 19.72
C ALA A 27 27.09 -16.11 19.75
N THR A 28 26.56 -16.68 18.65
CA THR A 28 26.85 -18.05 18.23
C THR A 28 26.97 -18.09 16.71
N THR A 29 28.18 -18.38 16.24
CA THR A 29 28.53 -18.79 14.89
C THR A 29 27.93 -20.17 14.61
N THR A 30 27.20 -20.33 13.48
CA THR A 30 26.91 -21.66 12.91
C THR A 30 27.13 -21.65 11.40
N THR A 31 27.82 -22.70 10.99
CA THR A 31 28.50 -23.05 9.74
C THR A 31 27.61 -23.16 8.50
N ALA A 32 28.29 -22.96 7.37
CA ALA A 32 27.91 -23.10 5.97
C ALA A 32 27.04 -24.32 5.59
N ALA A 33 26.22 -24.12 4.55
CA ALA A 33 25.81 -25.17 3.63
C ALA A 33 25.82 -24.63 2.19
N THR A 34 26.72 -25.18 1.37
CA THR A 34 26.83 -24.99 -0.08
C THR A 34 25.71 -25.75 -0.80
N PRO A 35 25.07 -25.19 -1.83
CA PRO A 35 24.40 -26.02 -2.85
C PRO A 35 25.23 -26.14 -4.12
N ALA A 36 25.21 -27.35 -4.66
CA ALA A 36 26.10 -27.87 -5.68
C ALA A 36 25.91 -27.25 -7.07
N THR A 37 27.02 -27.20 -7.80
CA THR A 37 27.08 -27.12 -9.27
C THR A 37 26.35 -28.31 -9.87
N SER A 38 25.46 -28.07 -10.83
CA SER A 38 24.99 -29.08 -11.77
C SER A 38 24.86 -28.44 -13.14
N THR A 39 25.83 -28.75 -14.00
CA THR A 39 25.82 -28.42 -15.42
C THR A 39 25.21 -29.61 -16.17
N SER A 40 24.26 -29.34 -17.05
CA SER A 40 24.13 -30.08 -18.31
C SER A 40 23.34 -29.26 -19.33
N VAL A 41 23.87 -29.27 -20.55
CA VAL A 41 23.48 -28.54 -21.75
C VAL A 41 22.67 -29.45 -22.68
N VAL A 42 21.76 -28.85 -23.47
CA VAL A 42 21.69 -28.90 -24.96
C VAL A 42 20.25 -28.64 -25.46
N GLY A 43 20.12 -27.58 -26.28
CA GLY A 43 19.39 -27.62 -27.57
C GLY A 43 17.93 -27.17 -27.62
N GLY A 44 17.66 -26.08 -28.34
CA GLY A 44 16.35 -25.78 -28.93
C GLY A 44 16.09 -24.30 -29.14
N ASP A 45 16.32 -23.80 -30.35
CA ASP A 45 16.05 -22.42 -30.76
C ASP A 45 14.56 -22.06 -30.61
N SER A 46 14.29 -21.07 -29.76
CA SER A 46 13.14 -20.18 -29.88
C SER A 46 13.55 -18.88 -29.22
N SER A 47 13.67 -17.81 -30.02
CA SER A 47 13.95 -16.46 -29.52
C SER A 47 12.76 -15.97 -28.68
N THR A 48 12.73 -16.42 -27.44
CA THR A 48 12.05 -15.75 -26.35
C THR A 48 13.06 -14.77 -25.80
N THR A 49 12.81 -13.47 -25.98
CA THR A 49 13.61 -12.43 -25.33
C THR A 49 13.36 -12.53 -23.83
N THR A 50 14.13 -13.36 -23.14
CA THR A 50 14.11 -13.44 -21.69
C THR A 50 14.67 -12.13 -21.16
N VAL A 51 13.80 -11.27 -20.63
CA VAL A 51 14.24 -10.10 -19.87
C VAL A 51 14.99 -10.64 -18.65
N VAL A 52 16.32 -10.62 -18.72
CA VAL A 52 17.17 -10.97 -17.59
C VAL A 52 17.09 -9.81 -16.61
N ASN A 53 16.20 -9.93 -15.61
CA ASN A 53 16.23 -9.06 -14.45
C ASN A 53 17.49 -9.39 -13.64
N PRO A 54 18.45 -8.46 -13.47
CA PRO A 54 19.56 -8.69 -12.56
C PRO A 54 19.00 -8.87 -11.15
N VAL A 55 19.45 -9.92 -10.46
CA VAL A 55 19.16 -10.18 -9.04
C VAL A 55 19.50 -8.93 -8.23
N GLY A 56 18.47 -8.26 -7.70
CA GLY A 56 18.60 -7.02 -6.94
C GLY A 56 17.71 -5.85 -7.39
N GLN A 57 16.99 -5.97 -8.51
CA GLN A 57 16.00 -4.95 -8.90
C GLN A 57 14.60 -5.33 -8.41
N LEU A 58 14.03 -4.51 -7.53
CA LEU A 58 12.64 -4.63 -7.09
C LEU A 58 11.75 -4.26 -8.29
N VAL A 59 11.29 -5.26 -9.06
CA VAL A 59 10.43 -5.03 -10.23
C VAL A 59 8.97 -5.02 -9.79
N PHE A 60 8.37 -3.83 -9.84
CA PHE A 60 6.92 -3.68 -9.72
C PHE A 60 6.28 -3.66 -11.11
N GLY A 61 5.42 -4.66 -11.34
CA GLY A 61 4.33 -4.56 -12.30
C GLY A 61 4.52 -5.26 -13.63
N SER A 62 3.52 -6.07 -13.96
CA SER A 62 3.00 -6.21 -15.34
C SER A 62 1.46 -6.24 -15.34
N GLY A 63 0.83 -5.67 -14.30
CA GLY A 63 -0.62 -5.59 -14.17
C GLY A 63 -1.16 -4.30 -14.78
N GLU A 64 -2.35 -4.37 -15.36
CA GLU A 64 -3.13 -3.23 -15.84
C GLU A 64 -4.24 -2.91 -14.85
N MET A 65 -4.73 -1.66 -14.85
CA MET A 65 -5.90 -1.29 -14.05
C MET A 65 -7.10 -2.17 -14.44
N PRO A 66 -7.81 -2.81 -13.49
CA PRO A 66 -8.93 -3.68 -13.82
C PRO A 66 -10.02 -2.93 -14.59
N SER A 67 -10.69 -3.60 -15.53
CA SER A 67 -11.75 -3.01 -16.36
C SER A 67 -12.99 -2.55 -15.57
N THR A 68 -13.11 -2.99 -14.31
CA THR A 68 -14.16 -2.61 -13.35
C THR A 68 -13.89 -1.28 -12.67
N PHE A 69 -12.66 -0.76 -12.72
CA PHE A 69 -12.34 0.56 -12.19
C PHE A 69 -12.91 1.66 -13.09
N PRO A 70 -13.35 2.80 -12.51
CA PRO A 70 -13.70 3.97 -13.29
C PRO A 70 -12.54 4.39 -14.20
N VAL A 71 -12.85 4.75 -15.44
CA VAL A 71 -11.86 5.22 -16.42
C VAL A 71 -11.15 6.51 -15.97
N ASP A 72 -11.81 7.29 -15.12
CA ASP A 72 -11.32 8.53 -14.52
C ASP A 72 -10.67 8.30 -13.14
N PHE A 73 -10.48 7.05 -12.69
CA PHE A 73 -9.82 6.78 -11.41
C PHE A 73 -8.38 7.32 -11.43
N PRO A 74 -7.99 8.20 -10.49
CA PRO A 74 -6.69 8.86 -10.54
C PRO A 74 -5.56 7.89 -10.20
N ILE A 75 -4.60 7.76 -11.12
CA ILE A 75 -3.36 7.00 -10.94
C ILE A 75 -2.19 7.98 -10.93
N PRO A 76 -1.33 7.99 -9.90
CA PRO A 76 -0.14 8.84 -9.91
C PRO A 76 0.78 8.50 -11.10
N ASP A 77 1.39 9.51 -11.74
CA ASP A 77 2.25 9.30 -12.91
C ASP A 77 3.45 8.37 -12.65
N SER A 78 3.97 8.38 -11.42
CA SER A 78 5.07 7.50 -11.00
C SER A 78 4.61 6.11 -10.57
N ALA A 79 3.32 5.81 -10.62
CA ALA A 79 2.78 4.55 -10.14
C ALA A 79 3.21 3.37 -11.02
N LYS A 80 3.55 2.27 -10.36
CA LYS A 80 3.70 0.94 -10.95
C LYS A 80 2.59 0.06 -10.42
N ILE A 81 1.73 -0.41 -11.31
CA ILE A 81 0.63 -1.32 -10.98
C ILE A 81 1.20 -2.74 -10.88
N GLY A 82 1.11 -3.30 -9.68
CA GLY A 82 1.50 -4.67 -9.36
C GLY A 82 0.40 -5.67 -9.69
N SER A 83 0.03 -6.50 -8.72
CA SER A 83 -1.05 -7.47 -8.87
C SER A 83 -2.41 -6.80 -8.93
N THR A 84 -3.29 -7.38 -9.75
CA THR A 84 -4.70 -6.99 -9.83
C THR A 84 -5.61 -8.22 -9.71
N MET A 85 -6.84 -8.00 -9.26
CA MET A 85 -7.83 -9.05 -9.05
C MET A 85 -9.23 -8.52 -9.35
N ILE A 86 -10.02 -9.30 -10.08
CA ILE A 86 -11.47 -9.12 -10.18
C ILE A 86 -12.11 -10.38 -9.58
N ASP A 87 -12.87 -10.18 -8.51
CA ASP A 87 -13.57 -11.21 -7.76
C ASP A 87 -15.07 -11.00 -7.96
N GLY A 88 -15.59 -11.50 -9.09
CA GLY A 88 -17.00 -11.36 -9.47
C GLY A 88 -17.97 -12.19 -8.63
N ALA A 89 -17.49 -13.04 -7.73
CA ALA A 89 -18.35 -13.74 -6.76
C ALA A 89 -18.67 -12.87 -5.54
N ASN A 90 -17.84 -11.85 -5.27
CA ASN A 90 -17.96 -10.94 -4.13
C ASN A 90 -18.05 -9.48 -4.58
N ASP A 91 -18.32 -9.25 -5.87
CA ASP A 91 -18.45 -7.94 -6.52
C ASP A 91 -17.34 -6.95 -6.13
N ARG A 92 -16.09 -7.45 -6.14
CA ARG A 92 -14.92 -6.72 -5.65
C ARG A 92 -13.79 -6.74 -6.66
N SER A 93 -13.14 -5.59 -6.85
CA SER A 93 -11.86 -5.53 -7.55
C SER A 93 -10.77 -4.93 -6.68
N GLU A 94 -9.54 -5.42 -6.85
CA GLU A 94 -8.36 -4.95 -6.13
C GLU A 94 -7.22 -4.65 -7.11
N MET A 95 -6.48 -3.59 -6.81
CA MET A 95 -5.25 -3.23 -7.50
C MET A 95 -4.21 -2.78 -6.47
N ILE A 96 -3.00 -3.33 -6.57
CA ILE A 96 -1.86 -2.90 -5.75
C ILE A 96 -0.99 -1.97 -6.59
N ILE A 97 -0.72 -0.77 -6.09
CA ILE A 97 0.17 0.19 -6.75
C ILE A 97 1.35 0.53 -5.85
N ARG A 98 2.49 0.79 -6.47
CA ARG A 98 3.64 1.41 -5.80
C ARG A 98 4.01 2.71 -6.45
N VAL A 99 4.28 3.71 -5.63
CA VAL A 99 4.43 5.08 -6.07
C VAL A 99 5.77 5.61 -5.58
N GLY A 100 6.46 6.34 -6.44
CA GLY A 100 7.66 7.10 -6.10
C GLY A 100 7.35 8.36 -5.30
N ALA A 101 6.61 8.22 -4.20
CA ALA A 101 6.24 9.29 -3.28
C ALA A 101 5.93 8.71 -1.89
N GLY A 102 6.21 9.50 -0.85
CA GLY A 102 5.87 9.12 0.53
C GLY A 102 4.36 9.03 0.77
N GLN A 103 3.97 8.37 1.86
CA GLN A 103 2.58 8.10 2.22
C GLN A 103 1.72 9.39 2.26
N ASP A 104 2.18 10.44 2.93
CA ASP A 104 1.44 11.71 3.04
C ASP A 104 1.18 12.37 1.69
N ALA A 105 2.19 12.37 0.81
CA ALA A 105 2.05 12.92 -0.53
C ALA A 105 1.05 12.13 -1.37
N LEU A 106 1.02 10.80 -1.22
CA LEU A 106 0.06 9.94 -1.91
C LEU A 106 -1.38 10.13 -1.39
N ILE A 107 -1.56 10.34 -0.07
CA ILE A 107 -2.87 10.68 0.50
C ILE A 107 -3.36 12.03 -0.06
N VAL A 108 -2.49 13.05 -0.07
CA VAL A 108 -2.81 14.37 -0.63
C VAL A 108 -3.19 14.27 -2.10
N PHE A 109 -2.45 13.50 -2.90
CA PHE A 109 -2.76 13.25 -4.29
C PHE A 109 -4.19 12.72 -4.46
N TYR A 110 -4.56 11.66 -3.71
CA TYR A 110 -5.89 11.08 -3.83
C TYR A 110 -6.99 12.06 -3.41
N THR A 111 -6.85 12.71 -2.25
CA THR A 111 -7.87 13.64 -1.75
C THR A 111 -8.12 14.79 -2.74
N GLN A 112 -7.07 15.40 -3.30
CA GLN A 112 -7.19 16.50 -4.26
C GLN A 112 -7.82 16.06 -5.59
N ASN A 113 -7.37 14.93 -6.15
CA ASN A 113 -7.91 14.45 -7.41
C ASN A 113 -9.36 13.98 -7.25
N PHE A 114 -9.69 13.32 -6.14
CA PHE A 114 -11.06 12.92 -5.83
C PHE A 114 -11.99 14.13 -5.73
N GLU A 115 -11.60 15.18 -5.03
CA GLU A 115 -12.37 16.42 -4.98
C GLU A 115 -12.62 17.01 -6.39
N GLN A 116 -11.56 17.12 -7.20
CA GLN A 116 -11.66 17.65 -8.57
C GLN A 116 -12.53 16.81 -9.50
N LEU A 117 -12.52 15.49 -9.32
CA LEU A 117 -13.29 14.53 -10.10
C LEU A 117 -14.70 14.31 -9.55
N GLY A 118 -15.09 14.99 -8.48
CA GLY A 118 -16.42 14.93 -7.87
C GLY A 118 -16.68 13.68 -7.02
N TYR A 119 -15.64 13.02 -6.53
CA TYR A 119 -15.75 11.97 -5.52
C TYR A 119 -15.94 12.60 -4.13
N THR A 120 -16.74 11.95 -3.30
CA THR A 120 -16.66 12.16 -1.85
C THR A 120 -15.52 11.31 -1.31
N SER A 121 -14.63 11.88 -0.50
CA SER A 121 -13.55 11.11 0.13
C SER A 121 -13.27 11.54 1.57
N SER A 122 -12.69 10.63 2.34
CA SER A 122 -12.14 10.93 3.67
C SER A 122 -10.90 10.09 3.92
N SER A 123 -9.99 10.57 4.77
CA SER A 123 -8.75 9.88 5.12
C SER A 123 -8.58 9.74 6.62
N GLU A 124 -8.12 8.58 7.07
CA GLU A 124 -7.82 8.28 8.48
C GLU A 124 -6.42 7.68 8.60
N LEU A 125 -5.58 8.23 9.48
CA LEU A 125 -4.33 7.61 9.88
C LEU A 125 -4.60 6.66 11.05
N ARG A 126 -4.27 5.39 10.87
CA ARG A 126 -4.46 4.35 11.88
C ARG A 126 -3.29 4.31 12.87
N ALA A 127 -3.53 3.74 14.05
CA ALA A 127 -2.53 3.58 15.09
C ALA A 127 -1.30 2.73 14.67
N ASN A 128 -1.44 1.89 13.65
CA ASN A 128 -0.35 1.08 13.10
C ASN A 128 0.50 1.83 12.05
N GLY A 129 0.20 3.10 11.77
CA GLY A 129 0.91 3.93 10.78
C GLY A 129 0.38 3.78 9.35
N ASP A 130 -0.59 2.90 9.09
CA ASP A 130 -1.25 2.86 7.79
C ASP A 130 -2.27 3.99 7.69
N ALA A 131 -2.47 4.52 6.49
CA ALA A 131 -3.58 5.42 6.20
C ALA A 131 -4.64 4.71 5.39
N VAL A 132 -5.90 5.05 5.62
CA VAL A 132 -7.03 4.61 4.81
C VAL A 132 -7.71 5.81 4.20
N VAL A 133 -7.81 5.82 2.88
CA VAL A 133 -8.66 6.75 2.15
C VAL A 133 -9.93 6.02 1.72
N THR A 134 -11.09 6.45 2.17
CA THR A 134 -12.39 6.00 1.67
C THR A 134 -12.87 6.95 0.58
N PHE A 135 -13.52 6.41 -0.45
CA PHE A 135 -14.07 7.23 -1.53
C PHE A 135 -15.36 6.67 -2.09
N SER A 136 -16.18 7.53 -2.69
CA SER A 136 -17.38 7.15 -3.44
C SER A 136 -17.76 8.17 -4.52
N LYS A 137 -18.33 7.68 -5.62
CA LYS A 137 -18.91 8.46 -6.73
C LYS A 137 -19.95 7.61 -7.47
N GLY A 138 -21.21 8.05 -7.44
CA GLY A 138 -22.31 7.26 -7.98
C GLY A 138 -22.41 5.90 -7.29
N ASP A 139 -22.42 4.82 -8.07
CA ASP A 139 -22.52 3.44 -7.58
C ASP A 139 -21.15 2.85 -7.18
N VAL A 140 -20.04 3.55 -7.46
CA VAL A 140 -18.70 3.07 -7.14
C VAL A 140 -18.28 3.59 -5.76
N SER A 141 -17.84 2.68 -4.89
CA SER A 141 -17.24 3.02 -3.61
C SER A 141 -16.06 2.11 -3.30
N GLY A 142 -15.12 2.60 -2.49
CA GLY A 142 -13.90 1.87 -2.25
C GLY A 142 -13.05 2.40 -1.10
N THR A 143 -11.95 1.68 -0.90
CA THR A 143 -10.91 2.02 0.08
C THR A 143 -9.55 1.94 -0.56
N ILE A 144 -8.65 2.80 -0.10
CA ILE A 144 -7.23 2.78 -0.41
C ILE A 144 -6.51 2.61 0.91
N LEU A 145 -5.88 1.46 1.12
CA LEU A 145 -4.93 1.27 2.21
C LEU A 145 -3.56 1.74 1.75
N VAL A 146 -3.07 2.85 2.29
CA VAL A 146 -1.76 3.42 1.97
C VAL A 146 -0.77 3.08 3.06
N ARG A 147 0.36 2.49 2.67
CA ARG A 147 1.45 2.10 3.56
C ARG A 147 2.73 2.81 3.15
N ALA A 148 3.44 3.34 4.12
CA ALA A 148 4.80 3.81 3.90
C ALA A 148 5.72 2.63 3.55
N ALA A 149 6.64 2.85 2.62
CA ALA A 149 7.75 1.97 2.31
C ALA A 149 9.07 2.76 2.43
N GLU A 150 10.20 2.08 2.37
CA GLU A 150 11.52 2.72 2.49
C GLU A 150 11.79 3.69 1.33
N ASN A 151 12.65 4.69 1.56
CA ASN A 151 13.14 5.63 0.55
C ASN A 151 12.05 6.45 -0.16
N ASP A 152 11.13 7.05 0.61
CA ASP A 152 10.02 7.86 0.07
C ASP A 152 9.15 7.12 -0.95
N LEU A 153 8.97 5.82 -0.75
CA LEU A 153 8.03 5.01 -1.49
C LEU A 153 6.76 4.81 -0.67
N ALA A 154 5.64 4.65 -1.37
CA ALA A 154 4.40 4.20 -0.76
C ALA A 154 3.81 3.06 -1.59
N GLU A 155 3.14 2.15 -0.91
CA GLU A 155 2.28 1.16 -1.52
C GLU A 155 0.83 1.48 -1.19
N ALA A 156 -0.04 1.46 -2.19
CA ALA A 156 -1.47 1.58 -2.02
C ALA A 156 -2.17 0.31 -2.50
N ILE A 157 -3.02 -0.26 -1.65
CA ILE A 157 -3.94 -1.34 -2.02
C ILE A 157 -5.30 -0.68 -2.22
N VAL A 158 -5.72 -0.57 -3.48
CA VAL A 158 -7.01 0.01 -3.85
C VAL A 158 -8.03 -1.09 -4.02
N ARG A 159 -9.18 -0.96 -3.35
CA ARG A 159 -10.31 -1.89 -3.43
C ARG A 159 -11.57 -1.13 -3.78
N ILE A 160 -12.31 -1.62 -4.76
CA ILE A 160 -13.65 -1.13 -5.10
C ILE A 160 -14.68 -2.25 -5.00
N GLY A 161 -15.89 -1.88 -4.58
CA GLY A 161 -17.10 -2.66 -4.82
C GLY A 161 -17.80 -2.17 -6.10
N PHE A 162 -18.43 -3.08 -6.83
CA PHE A 162 -19.19 -2.77 -8.05
C PHE A 162 -20.52 -3.53 -8.12
#